data_AF-A0A3S0ZL61-F1
#
_entry.id   AF-A0A3S0ZL61-F1
#
_cell.length_a   1.000
_cell.length_b   1.000
_cell.length_c   1.000
_cell.angle_alpha   90.00
_cell.angle_beta   90.00
_cell.angle_gamma   90.00
#
_symmetry.space_group_name_H-M   'P 1'
#
loop_
_entity.id
_entity.type
_entity.pdbx_description
1 polymer ?
#
loop_
_entity_poly.entity_id
_entity_poly.type
_entity_poly.pdbx_seq_one_letter_code
_entity_poly.pdbx_strand_id
1 'polypeptide(L)'
;MFTCDQIVSQGLMDGYDIGRSYIQARLEVARLMNHVEDVPEHLQEKYKVALKRHKIEAVKMLGIMQMHCPSTLTTAKTRQATRIVLKRQEYIVKNIQQSRALGEDCVILEKMILTKMAKINTHRMKISHPDHTDIIINVPWIKDLHEVFVKVMEKGIQVNFKKYELIVSQYEDPGGIFIILHGIAWVQKEIVKDSSGEKKTSLITVDYLSSGSVIGEYTFLTGKPRHKAIGCYTDLMGLFIKSQFLYEIMGGRPSVNRPFLFKLEEKMWRVVALRIALRLLMAEPTWLPWSQSQIMMRLVDSVLVDGSDTDKTFGEWVADYEIV
;
A
#
# COMPACT_ATOMS: atom_id res chain seq x y z
N MET A 1 3.86 -38.25 1.20
CA MET A 1 2.40 -37.98 1.17
C MET A 1 2.17 -36.60 1.78
N PHE A 2 1.64 -35.64 1.04
CA PHE A 2 1.32 -34.31 1.60
C PHE A 2 0.07 -34.45 2.47
N THR A 3 0.05 -33.83 3.65
CA THR A 3 -1.15 -33.79 4.49
C THR A 3 -2.20 -32.86 3.85
N CYS A 4 -3.50 -33.07 4.09
CA CYS A 4 -4.56 -32.22 3.51
C CYS A 4 -4.31 -30.72 3.76
N ASP A 5 -3.88 -30.37 4.96
CA ASP A 5 -3.52 -28.98 5.33
C ASP A 5 -2.41 -28.39 4.44
N GLN A 6 -1.47 -29.21 3.98
CA GLN A 6 -0.39 -28.77 3.10
C GLN A 6 -0.90 -28.46 1.70
N ILE A 7 -1.81 -29.28 1.18
CA ILE A 7 -2.43 -29.06 -0.14
C ILE A 7 -3.26 -27.77 -0.10
N VAL A 8 -4.07 -27.60 0.95
CA VAL A 8 -4.87 -26.38 1.14
C VAL A 8 -3.99 -25.15 1.27
N SER A 9 -2.94 -25.21 2.10
CA SER A 9 -2.01 -24.08 2.28
C SER A 9 -1.31 -23.71 0.98
N GLN A 10 -0.87 -24.69 0.20
CA GLN A 10 -0.23 -24.45 -1.10
C GLN A 10 -1.20 -23.81 -2.09
N GLY A 11 -2.41 -24.36 -2.21
CA GLY A 11 -3.45 -23.80 -3.09
C GLY A 11 -3.82 -22.37 -2.71
N LEU A 12 -3.84 -22.07 -1.42
CA LEU A 12 -4.02 -20.70 -0.90
C LEU A 12 -2.86 -19.78 -1.31
N MET A 13 -1.61 -20.19 -1.13
CA MET A 13 -0.45 -19.38 -1.55
C MET A 13 -0.44 -19.12 -3.06
N ASP A 14 -0.81 -20.11 -3.86
CA ASP A 14 -0.87 -19.97 -5.32
C ASP A 14 -2.05 -19.08 -5.73
N GLY A 15 -3.19 -19.19 -5.05
CA GLY A 15 -4.32 -18.27 -5.18
C GLY A 15 -3.94 -16.81 -4.85
N TYR A 16 -3.09 -16.60 -3.84
CA TYR A 16 -2.55 -15.27 -3.54
C TYR A 16 -1.67 -14.74 -4.67
N ASP A 17 -0.74 -15.55 -5.18
CA ASP A 17 0.15 -15.15 -6.27
C ASP A 17 -0.65 -14.80 -7.55
N ILE A 18 -1.69 -15.59 -7.86
CA ILE A 18 -2.63 -15.32 -8.97
C ILE A 18 -3.40 -14.02 -8.71
N GLY A 19 -3.98 -13.86 -7.53
CA GLY A 19 -4.77 -12.67 -7.18
C GLY A 19 -3.95 -11.38 -7.21
N ARG A 20 -2.71 -11.40 -6.70
CA ARG A 20 -1.79 -10.25 -6.79
C ARG A 20 -1.41 -9.93 -8.22
N SER A 21 -1.10 -10.94 -9.03
CA SER A 21 -0.76 -10.76 -10.45
C SER A 21 -1.95 -10.23 -11.24
N TYR A 22 -3.16 -10.69 -10.94
CA TYR A 22 -4.40 -10.18 -11.52
C TYR A 22 -4.63 -8.70 -11.19
N ILE A 23 -4.44 -8.30 -9.94
CA ILE A 23 -4.53 -6.89 -9.53
C ILE A 23 -3.53 -6.03 -10.31
N GLN A 24 -2.27 -6.48 -10.41
CA GLN A 24 -1.22 -5.79 -11.15
C GLN A 24 -1.57 -5.64 -12.63
N ALA A 25 -1.97 -6.73 -13.29
CA ALA A 25 -2.36 -6.72 -14.69
C ALA A 25 -3.54 -5.77 -14.95
N ARG A 26 -4.53 -5.75 -14.06
CA ARG A 26 -5.69 -4.83 -14.18
C ARG A 26 -5.27 -3.37 -14.07
N LEU A 27 -4.32 -3.05 -13.18
CA LEU A 27 -3.76 -1.69 -13.05
C LEU A 27 -3.00 -1.27 -14.30
N GLU A 28 -2.17 -2.15 -14.85
CA GLU A 28 -1.39 -1.89 -16.07
C GLU A 28 -2.29 -1.69 -17.29
N VAL A 29 -3.28 -2.56 -17.49
CA VAL A 29 -4.26 -2.39 -18.58
C VAL A 29 -5.02 -1.10 -18.40
N ALA A 30 -5.50 -0.78 -17.19
CA ALA A 30 -6.24 0.47 -16.94
C ALA A 30 -5.39 1.72 -17.23
N ARG A 31 -4.07 1.66 -17.00
CA ARG A 31 -3.13 2.72 -17.35
C ARG A 31 -2.96 2.86 -18.86
N LEU A 32 -2.74 1.75 -19.56
CA LEU A 32 -2.57 1.73 -21.02
C LEU A 32 -3.82 2.18 -21.76
N MET A 33 -5.02 1.92 -21.23
CA MET A 33 -6.29 2.35 -21.82
C MET A 33 -6.38 3.87 -22.03
N ASN A 34 -5.66 4.69 -21.25
CA ASN A 34 -5.62 6.14 -21.45
C ASN A 34 -4.91 6.57 -22.75
N HIS A 35 -4.16 5.66 -23.38
CA HIS A 35 -3.31 5.93 -24.54
C HIS A 35 -3.75 5.18 -25.79
N VAL A 36 -4.93 4.55 -25.78
CA VAL A 36 -5.48 3.87 -26.95
C VAL A 36 -6.29 4.88 -27.76
N GLU A 37 -5.74 5.36 -28.87
CA GLU A 37 -6.39 6.39 -29.71
C GLU A 37 -7.61 5.86 -30.48
N ASP A 38 -7.62 4.55 -30.81
CA ASP A 38 -8.64 3.94 -31.69
C ASP A 38 -9.96 3.56 -31.00
N VAL A 39 -10.08 3.75 -29.69
CA VAL A 39 -11.27 3.33 -28.93
C VAL A 39 -12.10 4.55 -28.52
N PRO A 40 -13.40 4.62 -28.87
CA PRO A 40 -14.29 5.69 -28.43
C PRO A 40 -14.25 5.91 -26.91
N GLU A 41 -14.23 7.17 -26.48
CA GLU A 41 -14.08 7.56 -25.06
C GLU A 41 -15.11 6.88 -24.14
N HIS A 42 -16.36 6.79 -24.57
CA HIS A 42 -17.43 6.13 -23.80
C HIS A 42 -17.15 4.63 -23.56
N LEU A 43 -16.51 3.93 -24.51
CA LEU A 43 -16.09 2.54 -24.33
C LEU A 43 -14.88 2.47 -23.40
N GLN A 44 -13.90 3.37 -23.56
CA GLN A 44 -12.74 3.42 -22.66
C GLN A 44 -13.18 3.59 -21.20
N GLU A 45 -14.11 4.51 -20.93
CA GLU A 45 -14.59 4.75 -19.57
C GLU A 45 -15.35 3.51 -19.03
N LYS A 46 -16.17 2.88 -19.86
CA LYS A 46 -16.85 1.61 -19.50
C LYS A 46 -15.85 0.51 -19.13
N TYR A 47 -14.76 0.37 -19.89
CA TYR A 47 -13.70 -0.59 -19.57
C TYR A 47 -12.95 -0.20 -18.29
N LYS A 48 -12.60 1.07 -18.09
CA LYS A 48 -11.94 1.55 -16.88
C LYS A 48 -12.77 1.26 -15.63
N VAL A 49 -14.08 1.51 -15.67
CA VAL A 49 -15.00 1.19 -14.57
C VAL A 49 -15.01 -0.32 -14.29
N ALA A 50 -15.08 -1.15 -15.33
CA ALA A 50 -15.05 -2.61 -15.17
C ALA A 50 -13.73 -3.11 -14.57
N LEU A 51 -12.59 -2.61 -15.06
CA LEU A 51 -11.24 -2.93 -14.57
C LEU A 51 -11.08 -2.54 -13.10
N LYS A 52 -11.50 -1.31 -12.73
CA LYS A 52 -11.47 -0.82 -11.35
C LYS A 52 -12.32 -1.71 -10.43
N ARG A 53 -13.55 -2.05 -10.85
CA ARG A 53 -14.45 -2.93 -10.07
C ARG A 53 -13.83 -4.30 -9.82
N HIS A 54 -13.28 -4.93 -10.86
CA HIS A 54 -12.65 -6.24 -10.72
C HIS A 54 -11.37 -6.20 -9.86
N LYS A 55 -10.58 -5.12 -9.96
CA LYS A 55 -9.42 -4.89 -9.08
C LYS A 55 -9.85 -4.85 -7.61
N ILE A 56 -10.88 -4.06 -7.31
CA ILE A 56 -11.39 -3.87 -5.95
C ILE A 56 -11.92 -5.19 -5.37
N GLU A 57 -12.63 -6.00 -6.15
CA GLU A 57 -13.10 -7.31 -5.69
C GLU A 57 -11.93 -8.27 -5.41
N ALA A 58 -10.89 -8.26 -6.24
CA ALA A 58 -9.69 -9.05 -5.98
C ALA A 58 -8.96 -8.60 -4.69
N VAL A 59 -8.84 -7.29 -4.45
CA VAL A 59 -8.27 -6.75 -3.20
C VAL A 59 -9.06 -7.22 -1.98
N LYS A 60 -10.39 -7.15 -2.05
CA LYS A 60 -11.30 -7.65 -1.01
C LYS A 60 -11.09 -9.14 -0.73
N MET A 61 -11.02 -9.97 -1.76
CA MET A 61 -10.79 -11.41 -1.62
C MET A 61 -9.45 -11.71 -0.95
N LEU A 62 -8.38 -10.99 -1.32
CA LEU A 62 -7.08 -11.12 -0.65
C LEU A 62 -7.12 -10.64 0.81
N GLY A 63 -7.91 -9.61 1.12
CA GLY A 63 -8.16 -9.16 2.50
C GLY A 63 -8.88 -10.22 3.34
N ILE A 64 -9.90 -10.88 2.78
CA ILE A 64 -10.63 -11.99 3.43
C ILE A 64 -9.68 -13.17 3.68
N MET A 65 -8.83 -13.48 2.70
CA MET A 65 -7.80 -14.50 2.85
C MET A 65 -6.80 -14.16 3.96
N GLN A 66 -6.38 -12.89 4.09
CA GLN A 66 -5.51 -12.43 5.19
C GLN A 66 -6.16 -12.64 6.55
N MET A 67 -7.46 -12.36 6.65
CA MET A 67 -8.21 -12.46 7.89
C MET A 67 -8.34 -13.91 8.37
N HIS A 68 -8.65 -14.84 7.46
CA HIS A 68 -8.85 -16.26 7.82
C HIS A 68 -7.54 -17.07 7.89
N CYS A 69 -6.53 -16.74 7.07
CA CYS A 69 -5.29 -17.51 6.97
C CYS A 69 -4.03 -16.60 7.00
N PRO A 70 -3.82 -15.84 8.08
CA PRO A 70 -2.75 -14.83 8.15
C PRO A 70 -1.33 -15.43 8.03
N SER A 71 -1.05 -16.57 8.64
CA SER A 71 0.28 -17.22 8.58
C SER A 71 0.65 -17.65 7.16
N THR A 72 -0.29 -18.28 6.45
CA THR A 72 -0.17 -18.67 5.04
C THR A 72 0.04 -17.45 4.16
N LEU A 73 -0.70 -16.36 4.40
CA LEU A 73 -0.57 -15.14 3.61
C LEU A 73 0.75 -14.41 3.85
N THR A 74 1.20 -14.29 5.10
CA THR A 74 2.51 -13.70 5.42
C THR A 74 3.63 -14.49 4.76
N THR A 75 3.52 -15.82 4.78
CA THR A 75 4.45 -16.71 4.04
C THR A 75 4.42 -16.43 2.54
N ALA A 76 3.23 -16.32 1.93
CA ALA A 76 3.09 -16.02 0.51
C ALA A 76 3.66 -14.64 0.14
N LYS A 77 3.41 -13.61 0.96
CA LYS A 77 3.97 -12.25 0.82
C LYS A 77 5.49 -12.27 0.85
N THR A 78 6.10 -12.94 1.83
CA THR A 78 7.56 -13.07 1.93
C THR A 78 8.13 -13.86 0.75
N ARG A 79 7.46 -14.94 0.32
CA ARG A 79 7.82 -15.70 -0.89
C ARG A 79 7.85 -14.82 -2.12
N GLN A 80 6.80 -14.01 -2.31
CA GLN A 80 6.71 -13.07 -3.43
C GLN A 80 7.80 -12.00 -3.37
N ALA A 81 8.03 -11.40 -2.19
CA ALA A 81 9.07 -10.39 -2.00
C ALA A 81 10.47 -10.92 -2.33
N THR A 82 10.82 -12.11 -1.81
CA THR A 82 12.10 -12.75 -2.10
C THR A 82 12.24 -13.10 -3.58
N ARG A 83 11.19 -13.58 -4.24
CA ARG A 83 11.18 -13.81 -5.70
C ARG A 83 11.45 -12.54 -6.48
N ILE A 84 10.84 -11.41 -6.11
CA ILE A 84 11.07 -10.11 -6.77
C ILE A 84 12.54 -9.69 -6.66
N VAL A 85 13.15 -9.82 -5.47
CA VAL A 85 14.56 -9.48 -5.25
C VAL A 85 15.48 -10.38 -6.09
N LEU A 86 15.25 -11.70 -6.09
CA LEU A 86 16.04 -12.62 -6.91
C LEU A 86 15.88 -12.35 -8.41
N LYS A 87 14.67 -12.03 -8.88
CA LYS A 87 14.42 -11.67 -10.27
C LYS A 87 15.15 -10.40 -10.68
N ARG A 88 15.24 -9.42 -9.78
CA ARG A 88 16.07 -8.22 -9.99
C ARG A 88 17.55 -8.55 -10.08
N GLN A 89 18.05 -9.41 -9.19
CA GLN A 89 19.45 -9.85 -9.24
C GLN A 89 19.76 -10.58 -10.55
N GLU A 90 18.86 -11.47 -11.00
CA GLU A 90 18.97 -12.16 -12.29
C GLU A 90 19.08 -11.16 -13.44
N TYR A 91 18.22 -10.14 -13.46
CA TYR A 91 18.23 -9.09 -14.47
C TYR A 91 19.56 -8.31 -14.49
N ILE A 92 20.06 -7.92 -13.31
CA ILE A 92 21.35 -7.20 -13.20
C ILE A 92 22.50 -8.07 -13.73
N VAL A 93 22.56 -9.35 -13.35
CA VAL A 93 23.60 -10.27 -13.82
C VAL A 93 23.56 -10.43 -15.34
N LYS A 94 22.37 -10.58 -15.93
CA LYS A 94 22.21 -10.68 -17.39
C LYS A 94 22.66 -9.42 -18.11
N ASN A 95 22.36 -8.24 -17.58
CA ASN A 95 22.83 -6.98 -18.16
C ASN A 95 24.37 -6.87 -18.12
N ILE A 96 25.01 -7.27 -17.01
CA ILE A 96 26.47 -7.27 -16.87
C ILE A 96 27.13 -8.28 -17.84
N GLN A 97 26.50 -9.44 -18.03
CA GLN A 97 26.97 -10.44 -18.99
C GLN A 97 26.91 -9.91 -20.42
N GLN A 98 25.84 -9.18 -20.78
CA GLN A 98 25.70 -8.53 -22.08
C GLN A 98 26.75 -7.43 -22.30
N SER A 99 27.14 -6.69 -21.25
CA SER A 99 28.19 -5.69 -21.33
C SER A 99 29.62 -6.27 -21.33
N ARG A 100 29.78 -7.61 -21.31
CA ARG A 100 31.07 -8.34 -21.26
C ARG A 100 32.03 -7.88 -20.14
N ALA A 101 31.50 -7.32 -19.06
CA ALA A 101 32.34 -6.76 -17.99
C ALA A 101 32.91 -7.84 -17.04
N LEU A 102 32.24 -9.00 -16.95
CA LEU A 102 32.63 -10.14 -16.12
C LEU A 102 32.30 -11.44 -16.87
N GLY A 103 33.26 -12.37 -16.95
CA GLY A 103 33.14 -13.62 -17.71
C GLY A 103 32.60 -14.78 -16.88
N GLU A 104 33.48 -15.47 -16.15
CA GLU A 104 33.15 -16.69 -15.40
C GLU A 104 32.29 -16.43 -14.15
N ASP A 105 32.52 -15.31 -13.46
CA ASP A 105 31.79 -14.93 -12.26
C ASP A 105 30.28 -14.75 -12.50
N CYS A 106 29.89 -14.21 -13.67
CA CYS A 106 28.49 -14.03 -14.04
C CYS A 106 27.74 -15.36 -14.13
N VAL A 107 28.37 -16.41 -14.67
CA VAL A 107 27.77 -17.75 -14.80
C VAL A 107 27.58 -18.37 -13.41
N ILE A 108 28.56 -18.20 -12.51
CA ILE A 108 28.47 -18.67 -11.12
C ILE A 108 27.31 -17.96 -10.41
N LEU A 109 27.23 -16.63 -10.53
CA LEU A 109 26.17 -15.82 -9.91
C LEU A 109 24.78 -16.19 -10.43
N GLU A 110 24.63 -16.38 -11.75
CA GLU A 110 23.37 -16.81 -12.35
C GLU A 110 22.95 -18.18 -11.79
N LYS A 111 23.87 -19.16 -11.74
CA LYS A 111 23.60 -20.48 -11.16
C LYS A 111 23.21 -20.40 -9.69
N MET A 112 23.85 -19.54 -8.91
CA MET A 112 23.49 -19.30 -7.50
C MET A 112 22.07 -18.72 -7.37
N ILE A 113 21.71 -17.76 -8.22
CA ILE A 113 20.38 -17.14 -8.22
C ILE A 113 19.31 -18.17 -8.60
N LEU A 114 19.52 -18.95 -9.67
CA LEU A 114 18.60 -19.99 -10.10
C LEU A 114 18.41 -21.07 -9.02
N THR A 115 19.49 -21.45 -8.35
CA THR A 115 19.44 -22.40 -7.21
C THR A 115 18.60 -21.83 -6.06
N LYS A 116 18.78 -20.54 -5.72
CA LYS A 116 17.96 -19.87 -4.69
C LYS A 116 16.49 -19.76 -5.11
N MET A 117 16.20 -19.45 -6.37
CA MET A 117 14.84 -19.42 -6.90
C MET A 117 14.15 -20.79 -6.81
N ALA A 118 14.84 -21.86 -7.23
CA ALA A 118 14.34 -23.22 -7.13
C ALA A 118 14.07 -23.62 -5.67
N LYS A 119 14.97 -23.24 -4.75
CA LYS A 119 14.78 -23.45 -3.31
C LYS A 119 13.55 -22.74 -2.78
N ILE A 120 13.24 -21.51 -3.18
CA ILE A 120 12.03 -20.81 -2.69
C ILE A 120 10.73 -21.53 -3.11
N ASN A 121 10.74 -22.18 -4.27
CA ASN A 121 9.56 -22.93 -4.74
C ASN A 121 9.36 -24.25 -3.99
N THR A 122 10.44 -24.84 -3.46
CA THR A 122 10.41 -26.13 -2.76
C THR A 122 10.45 -25.99 -1.24
N HIS A 123 11.00 -24.88 -0.74
CA HIS A 123 11.24 -24.65 0.68
C HIS A 123 9.98 -24.14 1.37
N ARG A 124 9.64 -24.83 2.46
CA ARG A 124 8.48 -24.51 3.29
C ARG A 124 8.87 -23.45 4.29
N MET A 125 8.74 -22.19 3.91
CA MET A 125 8.78 -21.10 4.89
C MET A 125 7.55 -21.25 5.78
N LYS A 126 7.75 -21.55 7.07
CA LYS A 126 6.68 -21.42 8.07
C LYS A 126 6.96 -20.14 8.83
N ILE A 127 6.29 -19.06 8.43
CA ILE A 127 6.27 -17.84 9.22
C ILE A 127 5.19 -18.00 10.28
N SER A 128 5.52 -17.62 11.52
CA SER A 128 4.55 -17.63 12.62
C SER A 128 3.34 -16.76 12.29
N HIS A 129 2.22 -17.02 12.97
CA HIS A 129 1.11 -16.08 12.97
C HIS A 129 1.65 -14.72 13.47
N PRO A 130 1.52 -13.63 12.69
CA PRO A 130 1.96 -12.32 13.14
C PRO A 130 1.07 -11.88 14.30
N ASP A 131 1.67 -11.64 15.46
CA ASP A 131 0.96 -11.07 16.60
C ASP A 131 0.60 -9.60 16.34
N HIS A 132 -0.31 -9.03 17.12
CA HIS A 132 -0.61 -7.59 17.07
C HIS A 132 0.65 -6.75 17.27
N THR A 133 1.56 -7.21 18.13
CA THR A 133 2.88 -6.63 18.34
C THR A 133 3.70 -6.58 17.05
N ASP A 134 3.69 -7.68 16.28
CA ASP A 134 4.40 -7.77 14.99
C ASP A 134 3.79 -6.82 13.94
N ILE A 135 2.48 -6.60 13.98
CA ILE A 135 1.82 -5.66 13.07
C ILE A 135 2.26 -4.24 13.39
N ILE A 136 2.25 -3.86 14.67
CA ILE A 136 2.54 -2.49 15.12
C ILE A 136 4.02 -2.14 14.90
N ILE A 137 4.96 -3.04 15.22
CA ILE A 137 6.40 -2.78 15.03
C ILE A 137 6.79 -2.63 13.54
N ASN A 138 6.02 -3.23 12.64
CA ASN A 138 6.23 -3.16 11.19
C ASN A 138 5.53 -1.97 10.52
N VAL A 139 4.80 -1.14 11.26
CA VAL A 139 4.24 0.11 10.72
C VAL A 139 5.39 1.00 10.21
N PRO A 140 5.36 1.49 8.96
CA PRO A 140 6.54 2.10 8.33
C PRO A 140 7.21 3.24 9.10
N TRP A 141 6.45 4.07 9.82
CA TRP A 141 6.99 5.17 10.62
C TRP A 141 7.30 4.80 12.08
N ILE A 142 6.87 3.62 12.55
CA ILE A 142 7.26 3.03 13.85
C ILE A 142 8.51 2.18 13.69
N LYS A 143 8.63 1.48 12.56
CA LYS A 143 9.73 0.58 12.25
C LYS A 143 11.07 1.24 12.52
N ASP A 144 11.98 0.53 13.19
CA ASP A 144 13.31 0.99 13.61
C ASP A 144 13.32 2.17 14.62
N LEU A 145 12.17 2.56 15.19
CA LEU A 145 12.05 3.54 16.26
C LEU A 145 11.48 2.89 17.53
N HIS A 146 12.34 2.20 18.28
CA HIS A 146 11.90 1.42 19.45
C HIS A 146 11.21 2.27 20.52
N GLU A 147 11.69 3.50 20.77
CA GLU A 147 11.07 4.42 21.73
C GLU A 147 9.63 4.79 21.34
N VAL A 148 9.39 5.00 20.04
CA VAL A 148 8.04 5.29 19.52
C VAL A 148 7.15 4.06 19.68
N PHE A 149 7.67 2.87 19.34
CA PHE A 149 6.96 1.61 19.51
C PHE A 149 6.51 1.40 20.97
N VAL A 150 7.42 1.53 21.94
CA VAL A 150 7.10 1.34 23.37
C VAL A 150 6.02 2.32 23.81
N LYS A 151 6.14 3.60 23.47
CA LYS A 151 5.14 4.60 23.84
C LYS A 151 3.78 4.35 23.16
N VAL A 152 3.77 3.90 21.91
CA VAL A 152 2.53 3.53 21.19
C VAL A 152 1.85 2.34 21.84
N MET A 153 2.61 1.35 22.31
CA MET A 153 2.06 0.21 23.05
C MET A 153 1.50 0.62 24.42
N GLU A 154 2.10 1.61 25.09
CA GLU A 154 1.64 2.11 26.38
C GLU A 154 0.37 2.99 26.28
N LYS A 155 0.32 3.88 25.29
CA LYS A 155 -0.73 4.91 25.16
C LYS A 155 -1.79 4.61 24.10
N GLY A 156 -1.55 3.61 23.26
CA GLY A 156 -2.50 3.18 22.24
C GLY A 156 -3.75 2.54 22.86
N ILE A 157 -4.92 2.88 22.33
CA ILE A 157 -6.21 2.40 22.82
C ILE A 157 -6.70 1.34 21.85
N GLN A 158 -6.87 0.10 22.31
CA GLN A 158 -7.50 -0.93 21.49
C GLN A 158 -8.99 -0.63 21.35
N VAL A 159 -9.46 -0.60 20.10
CA VAL A 159 -10.84 -0.33 19.72
C VAL A 159 -11.39 -1.48 18.91
N ASN A 160 -12.66 -1.81 19.14
CA ASN A 160 -13.38 -2.84 18.39
C ASN A 160 -14.58 -2.20 17.72
N PHE A 161 -14.74 -2.47 16.44
CA PHE A 161 -15.85 -2.01 15.63
C PHE A 161 -16.65 -3.21 15.15
N LYS A 162 -17.97 -3.07 15.13
CA LYS A 162 -18.86 -4.03 14.49
C LYS A 162 -18.89 -3.82 12.99
N LYS A 163 -19.23 -4.89 12.28
CA LYS A 163 -19.51 -4.83 10.85
C LYS A 163 -20.45 -3.66 10.51
N TYR A 164 -20.08 -2.89 9.49
CA TYR A 164 -20.78 -1.69 9.00
C TYR A 164 -20.69 -0.43 9.87
N GLU A 165 -20.01 -0.46 11.02
CA GLU A 165 -19.72 0.78 11.74
C GLU A 165 -18.71 1.66 10.99
N LEU A 166 -18.85 2.98 11.14
CA LEU A 166 -17.93 3.95 10.58
C LEU A 166 -16.73 4.13 11.51
N ILE A 167 -15.53 4.11 10.92
CA ILE A 167 -14.27 4.45 11.60
C ILE A 167 -14.02 5.95 11.44
N VAL A 168 -14.21 6.47 10.22
CA VAL A 168 -14.01 7.89 9.88
C VAL A 168 -15.10 8.33 8.93
N SER A 169 -15.83 9.38 9.29
CA SER A 169 -16.80 10.02 8.40
C SER A 169 -16.11 10.86 7.34
N GLN A 170 -16.80 11.11 6.22
CA GLN A 170 -16.27 11.97 5.17
C GLN A 170 -16.13 13.41 5.69
N TYR A 171 -15.01 14.06 5.37
CA TYR A 171 -14.68 15.43 5.80
C TYR A 171 -14.52 15.63 7.31
N GLU A 172 -14.41 14.55 8.09
CA GLU A 172 -14.19 14.61 9.54
C GLU A 172 -12.72 14.33 9.89
N ASP A 173 -12.22 14.96 10.96
CA ASP A 173 -10.92 14.63 11.53
C ASP A 173 -11.07 13.45 12.50
N PRO A 174 -10.36 12.32 12.29
CA PRO A 174 -10.38 11.19 13.21
C PRO A 174 -9.82 11.50 14.62
N GLY A 175 -9.19 12.66 14.84
CA GLY A 175 -8.58 13.05 16.12
C GLY A 175 -7.34 12.22 16.49
N GLY A 176 -6.86 11.39 15.55
CA GLY A 176 -5.76 10.46 15.75
C GLY A 176 -5.53 9.54 14.54
N ILE A 177 -4.76 8.49 14.78
CA ILE A 177 -4.36 7.50 13.79
C ILE A 177 -4.86 6.13 14.23
N PHE A 178 -5.44 5.37 13.31
CA PHE A 178 -5.85 3.99 13.55
C PHE A 178 -4.91 3.02 12.83
N ILE A 179 -4.51 1.95 13.48
CA ILE A 179 -3.82 0.80 12.88
C ILE A 179 -4.77 -0.39 12.92
N ILE A 180 -5.09 -0.99 11.77
CA ILE A 180 -5.93 -2.19 11.72
C ILE A 180 -5.10 -3.38 12.18
N LEU A 181 -5.50 -4.01 13.29
CA LEU A 181 -4.87 -5.22 13.82
C LEU A 181 -5.51 -6.47 13.19
N HIS A 182 -6.83 -6.50 13.13
CA HIS A 182 -7.61 -7.60 12.56
C HIS A 182 -8.88 -7.10 11.87
N GLY A 183 -9.33 -7.78 10.82
CA GLY A 183 -10.53 -7.43 10.06
C GLY A 183 -10.26 -6.62 8.80
N ILE A 184 -11.34 -6.15 8.18
CA ILE A 184 -11.34 -5.45 6.88
C ILE A 184 -12.22 -4.21 6.97
N ALA A 185 -11.70 -3.08 6.48
CA ALA A 185 -12.46 -1.86 6.26
C ALA A 185 -12.65 -1.61 4.76
N TRP A 186 -13.79 -1.05 4.38
CA TRP A 186 -14.00 -0.48 3.06
C TRP A 186 -13.64 1.00 3.08
N VAL A 187 -13.26 1.53 1.92
CA VAL A 187 -13.08 2.96 1.69
C VAL A 187 -14.08 3.39 0.64
N GLN A 188 -14.97 4.32 0.97
CA GLN A 188 -15.96 4.85 0.04
C GLN A 188 -15.73 6.32 -0.24
N LYS A 189 -16.05 6.71 -1.47
CA LYS A 189 -16.12 8.09 -1.92
C LYS A 189 -17.52 8.37 -2.42
N GLU A 190 -18.03 9.53 -2.05
CA GLU A 190 -19.26 10.07 -2.59
C GLU A 190 -19.01 10.70 -3.96
N ILE A 191 -19.78 10.29 -4.97
CA ILE A 191 -19.77 10.90 -6.31
C ILE A 191 -21.14 11.51 -6.56
N VAL A 192 -21.12 12.82 -6.85
CA VAL A 192 -22.26 13.55 -7.39
C VAL A 192 -22.26 13.36 -8.90
N LYS A 193 -23.32 12.73 -9.44
CA LYS A 193 -23.54 12.68 -10.89
C LYS A 193 -24.62 13.67 -11.26
N ASP A 194 -24.25 14.70 -12.02
CA ASP A 194 -25.21 15.61 -12.62
C ASP A 194 -25.80 14.95 -13.87
N SER A 195 -26.93 14.28 -13.69
CA SER A 195 -27.73 13.74 -14.78
C SER A 195 -28.94 14.66 -14.95
N SER A 196 -28.91 15.56 -15.94
CA SER A 196 -30.07 16.33 -16.41
C SER A 196 -30.95 16.98 -15.32
N GLY A 197 -30.33 17.60 -14.29
CA GLY A 197 -31.03 18.43 -13.29
C GLY A 197 -31.27 17.77 -11.92
N GLU A 198 -31.09 16.46 -11.77
CA GLU A 198 -31.14 15.79 -10.47
C GLU A 198 -29.72 15.40 -10.00
N LYS A 199 -29.27 16.01 -8.90
CA LYS A 199 -28.03 15.61 -8.21
C LYS A 199 -28.26 14.25 -7.55
N LYS A 200 -27.93 13.18 -8.25
CA LYS A 200 -27.98 11.84 -7.67
C LYS A 200 -26.62 11.52 -7.06
N THR A 201 -26.60 11.44 -5.74
CA THR A 201 -25.39 11.13 -5.00
C THR A 201 -25.25 9.62 -4.86
N SER A 202 -24.09 9.08 -5.26
CA SER A 202 -23.81 7.64 -5.20
C SER A 202 -22.51 7.39 -4.45
N LEU A 203 -22.56 6.46 -3.48
CA LEU A 203 -21.38 6.00 -2.77
C LEU A 203 -20.73 4.87 -3.57
N ILE A 204 -19.44 5.03 -3.89
CA ILE A 204 -18.65 3.99 -4.53
C ILE A 204 -17.54 3.51 -3.60
N THR A 205 -17.38 2.19 -3.48
CA THR A 205 -16.20 1.63 -2.82
C THR A 205 -15.01 1.79 -3.75
N VAL A 206 -13.95 2.43 -3.26
CA VAL A 206 -12.72 2.71 -4.01
C VAL A 206 -11.56 1.81 -3.60
N ASP A 207 -11.59 1.27 -2.37
CA ASP A 207 -10.58 0.34 -1.88
C ASP A 207 -11.05 -0.48 -0.67
N TYR A 208 -10.24 -1.47 -0.28
CA TYR A 208 -10.36 -2.19 0.99
C TYR A 208 -9.03 -2.16 1.74
N LEU A 209 -9.11 -1.93 3.05
CA LEU A 209 -7.99 -1.94 3.98
C LEU A 209 -8.06 -3.19 4.85
N SER A 210 -6.93 -3.85 5.05
CA SER A 210 -6.80 -5.04 5.90
C SER A 210 -5.81 -4.81 7.03
N SER A 211 -5.62 -5.83 7.87
CA SER A 211 -4.58 -5.86 8.91
C SER A 211 -3.22 -5.32 8.42
N GLY A 212 -2.63 -4.43 9.23
CA GLY A 212 -1.41 -3.65 8.94
C GLY A 212 -1.65 -2.31 8.23
N SER A 213 -2.88 -2.01 7.79
CA SER A 213 -3.18 -0.70 7.19
C SER A 213 -3.31 0.37 8.26
N VAL A 214 -2.87 1.58 7.93
CA VAL A 214 -2.91 2.75 8.82
C VAL A 214 -3.86 3.80 8.23
N ILE A 215 -4.74 4.32 9.08
CA ILE A 215 -5.77 5.32 8.72
C ILE A 215 -5.48 6.61 9.49
N GLY A 216 -5.59 7.76 8.82
CA GLY A 216 -5.47 9.08 9.46
C GLY A 216 -4.09 9.74 9.33
N GLU A 217 -3.07 9.06 8.79
CA GLU A 217 -1.70 9.60 8.65
C GLU A 217 -1.65 10.95 7.92
N TYR A 218 -2.40 11.06 6.81
CA TYR A 218 -2.47 12.29 6.01
C TYR A 218 -3.11 13.44 6.79
N THR A 219 -4.26 13.17 7.43
CA THR A 219 -5.00 14.19 8.18
C THR A 219 -4.22 14.65 9.40
N PHE A 220 -3.52 13.73 10.08
CA PHE A 220 -2.62 14.06 11.18
C PHE A 220 -1.50 15.02 10.76
N LEU A 221 -0.83 14.76 9.63
CA LEU A 221 0.30 15.58 9.16
C LEU A 221 -0.15 16.93 8.58
N THR A 222 -1.25 16.95 7.83
CA THR A 222 -1.68 18.14 7.08
C THR A 222 -2.72 18.99 7.82
N GLY A 223 -3.36 18.44 8.85
CA GLY A 223 -4.56 19.02 9.47
C GLY A 223 -5.79 19.07 8.56
N LYS A 224 -5.73 18.50 7.35
CA LYS A 224 -6.82 18.52 6.37
C LYS A 224 -7.65 17.23 6.46
N PRO A 225 -8.99 17.33 6.59
CA PRO A 225 -9.83 16.15 6.62
C PRO A 225 -9.83 15.43 5.26
N ARG A 226 -10.05 14.11 5.27
CA ARG A 226 -10.12 13.32 4.03
C ARG A 226 -11.52 13.39 3.41
N HIS A 227 -11.56 13.33 2.08
CA HIS A 227 -12.81 13.28 1.28
C HIS A 227 -13.41 11.87 1.14
N LYS A 228 -13.01 10.91 1.99
CA LYS A 228 -13.45 9.52 1.92
C LYS A 228 -13.95 9.06 3.27
N ALA A 229 -15.06 8.33 3.26
CA ALA A 229 -15.55 7.62 4.43
C ALA A 229 -14.84 6.26 4.53
N ILE A 230 -14.55 5.84 5.75
CA ILE A 230 -13.97 4.52 6.03
C ILE A 230 -14.86 3.84 7.05
N GLY A 231 -15.32 2.64 6.71
CA GLY A 231 -16.16 1.83 7.59
C GLY A 231 -15.82 0.36 7.52
N CYS A 232 -16.35 -0.39 8.47
CA CYS A 232 -16.03 -1.80 8.67
C CYS A 232 -16.78 -2.69 7.67
N TYR A 233 -16.03 -3.52 6.94
CA TYR A 233 -16.60 -4.57 6.09
C TYR A 233 -16.83 -5.88 6.88
N THR A 234 -16.01 -6.11 7.91
CA THR A 234 -16.14 -7.19 8.91
C THR A 234 -16.10 -6.57 10.30
N ASP A 235 -16.31 -7.37 11.35
CA ASP A 235 -15.86 -6.97 12.68
C ASP A 235 -14.35 -6.67 12.61
N LEU A 236 -13.94 -5.55 13.20
CA LEU A 236 -12.61 -4.98 13.04
C LEU A 236 -12.04 -4.61 14.40
N MET A 237 -10.79 -5.02 14.62
CA MET A 237 -10.01 -4.61 15.77
C MET A 237 -8.89 -3.69 15.30
N GLY A 238 -8.77 -2.54 15.96
CA GLY A 238 -7.73 -1.57 15.68
C GLY A 238 -7.05 -1.04 16.93
N LEU A 239 -5.90 -0.42 16.74
CA LEU A 239 -5.23 0.40 17.74
C LEU A 239 -5.43 1.87 17.37
N PHE A 240 -6.02 2.65 18.26
CA PHE A 240 -6.18 4.09 18.11
C PHE A 240 -5.10 4.84 18.87
N ILE A 241 -4.44 5.79 18.20
CA ILE A 241 -3.38 6.63 18.75
C ILE A 241 -3.84 8.08 18.63
N LYS A 242 -4.06 8.76 19.75
CA LYS A 242 -4.52 10.16 19.78
C LYS A 242 -3.47 11.11 19.17
N SER A 243 -3.92 12.10 18.40
CA SER A 243 -3.03 13.11 17.80
C SER A 243 -2.21 13.88 18.84
N GLN A 244 -2.81 14.20 20.00
CA GLN A 244 -2.14 14.91 21.09
C GLN A 244 -0.85 14.22 21.54
N PHE A 245 -0.93 12.90 21.72
CA PHE A 245 0.21 12.09 22.13
C PHE A 245 1.31 12.05 21.06
N LEU A 246 0.95 11.99 19.78
CA LEU A 246 1.93 12.07 18.69
C LEU A 246 2.59 13.44 18.62
N TYR A 247 1.86 14.52 18.89
CA TYR A 247 2.42 15.86 19.01
C TYR A 247 3.44 15.96 20.15
N GLU A 248 3.18 15.35 21.30
CA GLU A 248 4.14 15.30 22.42
C GLU A 248 5.45 14.60 22.01
N ILE A 249 5.37 13.48 21.27
CA ILE A 249 6.56 12.78 20.78
C ILE A 249 7.34 13.62 19.76
N MET A 250 6.65 14.38 18.92
CA MET A 250 7.26 15.29 17.93
C MET A 250 7.62 16.66 18.51
N GLY A 251 7.44 16.88 19.81
CA GLY A 251 7.67 18.17 20.46
C GLY A 251 6.80 19.31 19.89
N GLY A 252 5.64 19.02 19.31
CA GLY A 252 4.70 19.99 18.74
C GLY A 252 3.92 19.44 17.55
N ARG A 253 3.15 20.31 16.88
CA ARG A 253 2.43 19.94 15.65
C ARG A 253 3.41 19.73 14.49
N PRO A 254 3.10 18.82 13.54
CA PRO A 254 3.85 18.66 12.29
C PRO A 254 3.90 19.97 11.51
N SER A 255 5.02 20.21 10.81
CA SER A 255 5.22 21.33 9.88
C SER A 255 5.02 22.72 10.50
N VAL A 256 5.27 22.87 11.80
CA VAL A 256 5.48 24.19 12.42
C VAL A 256 6.88 24.65 12.03
N ASN A 257 7.02 25.87 11.49
CA ASN A 257 8.27 26.58 11.11
C ASN A 257 9.48 26.21 11.98
N ARG A 258 10.11 25.09 11.69
CA ARG A 258 11.24 24.55 12.42
C ARG A 258 12.32 24.19 11.41
N PRO A 259 13.59 24.50 11.72
CA PRO A 259 14.69 24.27 10.79
C PRO A 259 15.00 22.77 10.55
N PHE A 260 14.44 21.87 11.37
CA PHE A 260 14.60 20.42 11.21
C PHE A 260 13.33 19.67 11.62
N LEU A 261 13.06 18.56 10.93
CA LEU A 261 11.99 17.63 11.27
C LEU A 261 12.46 16.65 12.34
N PHE A 262 11.58 16.29 13.28
CA PHE A 262 11.85 15.15 14.16
C PHE A 262 11.85 13.85 13.35
N LYS A 263 12.68 12.87 13.74
CA LYS A 263 12.84 11.60 13.01
C LYS A 263 11.51 10.86 12.77
N LEU A 264 10.57 10.93 13.71
CA LEU A 264 9.23 10.36 13.56
C LEU A 264 8.43 11.10 12.47
N GLU A 265 8.44 12.43 12.52
CA GLU A 265 7.75 13.29 11.56
C GLU A 265 8.29 13.09 10.14
N GLU A 266 9.62 13.05 9.98
CA GLU A 266 10.28 12.77 8.70
C GLU A 266 9.83 11.42 8.12
N LYS A 267 9.81 10.36 8.95
CA LYS A 267 9.34 9.03 8.52
C LYS A 267 7.88 9.05 8.11
N MET A 268 7.01 9.75 8.85
CA MET A 268 5.59 9.86 8.50
C MET A 268 5.39 10.62 7.19
N TRP A 269 6.08 11.74 6.99
CA TRP A 269 6.08 12.47 5.72
C TRP A 269 6.57 11.59 4.57
N ARG A 270 7.61 10.79 4.78
CA ARG A 270 8.12 9.87 3.76
C ARG A 270 7.06 8.86 3.33
N VAL A 271 6.30 8.29 4.27
CA VAL A 271 5.21 7.35 3.96
C VAL A 271 4.13 8.02 3.11
N VAL A 272 3.70 9.22 3.50
CA VAL A 272 2.66 9.97 2.79
C VAL A 272 3.15 10.41 1.41
N ALA A 273 4.35 10.99 1.32
CA ALA A 273 4.95 11.46 0.08
C ALA A 273 5.14 10.33 -0.93
N LEU A 274 5.62 9.16 -0.51
CA LEU A 274 5.77 7.99 -1.40
C LEU A 274 4.43 7.55 -2.00
N ARG A 275 3.35 7.55 -1.20
CA ARG A 275 2.00 7.19 -1.70
C ARG A 275 1.46 8.22 -2.69
N ILE A 276 1.70 9.52 -2.47
CA ILE A 276 1.31 10.59 -3.40
C ILE A 276 2.15 10.50 -4.68
N ALA A 277 3.47 10.49 -4.55
CA ALA A 277 4.42 10.46 -5.66
C ALA A 277 4.16 9.26 -6.58
N LEU A 278 3.94 8.06 -6.03
CA LEU A 278 3.63 6.91 -6.85
C LEU A 278 2.39 7.12 -7.72
N ARG A 279 1.34 7.74 -7.19
CA ARG A 279 0.09 7.97 -7.93
C ARG A 279 0.27 9.01 -9.03
N LEU A 280 0.94 10.11 -8.71
CA LEU A 280 1.26 11.16 -9.68
C LEU A 280 2.10 10.61 -10.83
N LEU A 281 3.18 9.90 -10.52
CA LEU A 281 4.06 9.31 -11.53
C LEU A 281 3.36 8.23 -12.34
N MET A 282 2.43 7.47 -11.74
CA MET A 282 1.64 6.48 -12.49
C MET A 282 0.63 7.13 -13.45
N ALA A 283 0.18 8.36 -13.18
CA ALA A 283 -0.71 9.10 -14.07
C ALA A 283 0.05 9.77 -15.24
N GLU A 284 1.32 10.09 -15.04
CA GLU A 284 2.14 10.81 -16.01
C GLU A 284 2.53 9.93 -17.22
N PRO A 285 2.32 10.41 -18.47
CA PRO A 285 2.67 9.67 -19.69
C PRO A 285 4.17 9.31 -19.79
N THR A 286 5.05 10.20 -19.32
CA THR A 286 6.51 10.00 -19.33
C THR A 286 6.93 8.72 -18.59
N TRP A 287 6.15 8.29 -17.61
CA TRP A 287 6.42 7.14 -16.77
C TRP A 287 5.71 5.87 -17.24
N LEU A 288 4.98 5.91 -18.36
CA LEU A 288 4.22 4.79 -18.90
C LEU A 288 5.05 3.50 -19.09
N PRO A 289 6.31 3.56 -19.56
CA PRO A 289 7.14 2.36 -19.74
C PRO A 289 7.52 1.66 -18.43
N TRP A 290 7.35 2.32 -17.29
CA TRP A 290 7.81 1.84 -16.00
C TRP A 290 6.68 1.16 -15.23
N SER A 291 6.95 -0.04 -14.72
CA SER A 291 6.07 -0.73 -13.77
C SER A 291 6.03 -0.02 -12.42
N GLN A 292 4.95 -0.23 -11.66
CA GLN A 292 4.79 0.31 -10.31
C GLN A 292 5.98 -0.02 -9.40
N SER A 293 6.50 -1.26 -9.46
CA SER A 293 7.64 -1.69 -8.65
C SER A 293 8.93 -0.96 -9.02
N GLN A 294 9.17 -0.67 -10.31
CA GLN A 294 10.35 0.07 -10.73
C GLN A 294 10.27 1.55 -10.32
N ILE A 295 9.07 2.15 -10.38
CA ILE A 295 8.86 3.52 -9.89
C ILE A 295 9.11 3.59 -8.40
N MET A 296 8.50 2.68 -7.61
CA MET A 296 8.72 2.61 -6.16
C MET A 296 10.19 2.48 -5.80
N MET A 297 10.93 1.65 -6.54
CA MET A 297 12.35 1.43 -6.32
C MET A 297 13.19 2.70 -6.52
N ARG A 298 12.85 3.53 -7.50
CA ARG A 298 13.46 4.86 -7.68
C ARG A 298 13.08 5.83 -6.56
N LEU A 299 11.83 5.74 -6.10
CA LEU A 299 11.34 6.57 -5.00
C LEU A 299 11.96 6.19 -3.64
N VAL A 300 12.42 4.96 -3.44
CA VAL A 300 13.10 4.56 -2.20
C VAL A 300 14.33 5.42 -1.94
N ASP A 301 15.09 5.75 -2.97
CA ASP A 301 16.32 6.57 -2.89
C ASP A 301 16.03 8.09 -2.94
N SER A 302 14.75 8.48 -3.03
CA SER A 302 14.36 9.90 -3.07
C SER A 302 14.42 10.55 -1.69
N VAL A 303 14.67 11.86 -1.68
CA VAL A 303 14.79 12.70 -0.48
C VAL A 303 13.58 13.63 -0.40
N LEU A 304 13.10 13.86 0.83
CA LEU A 304 12.07 14.88 1.09
C LEU A 304 12.72 16.27 1.02
N VAL A 305 12.14 17.15 0.22
CA VAL A 305 12.60 18.54 0.06
C VAL A 305 11.48 19.46 0.49
N ASP A 306 11.80 20.56 1.15
CA ASP A 306 10.82 21.59 1.47
C ASP A 306 10.37 22.30 0.18
N GLY A 307 9.06 22.45 0.02
CA GLY A 307 8.48 23.11 -1.14
C GLY A 307 8.81 24.60 -1.21
N SER A 308 9.16 25.24 -0.08
CA SER A 308 9.62 26.63 -0.06
C SER A 308 11.00 26.84 -0.69
N ASP A 309 11.83 25.79 -0.71
CA ASP A 309 13.17 25.83 -1.30
C ASP A 309 13.18 25.60 -2.82
N THR A 310 12.00 25.34 -3.40
CA THR A 310 11.84 25.12 -4.84
C THR A 310 10.91 26.17 -5.45
N ASP A 311 11.39 26.93 -6.44
CA ASP A 311 10.63 27.91 -7.24
C ASP A 311 9.43 27.30 -8.04
N LYS A 312 9.11 26.02 -7.82
CA LYS A 312 8.04 25.30 -8.50
C LYS A 312 7.01 24.84 -7.49
N THR A 313 6.00 25.68 -7.27
CA THR A 313 4.78 25.29 -6.57
C THR A 313 4.03 24.26 -7.41
N PHE A 314 4.06 22.99 -7.01
CA PHE A 314 3.08 21.99 -7.46
C PHE A 314 1.75 22.23 -6.73
N GLY A 315 1.17 23.41 -6.98
CA GLY A 315 -0.14 23.81 -6.48
C GLY A 315 -1.26 23.19 -7.34
N GLU A 316 -2.35 22.84 -6.69
CA GLU A 316 -3.66 22.41 -7.24
C GLU A 316 -3.81 20.92 -7.62
N TRP A 317 -2.82 20.24 -8.20
CA TRP A 317 -3.03 18.84 -8.63
C TRP A 317 -3.14 17.82 -7.48
N VAL A 318 -2.54 18.08 -6.32
CA VAL A 318 -2.48 17.09 -5.22
C VAL A 318 -3.84 16.85 -4.55
N ALA A 319 -4.79 17.79 -4.66
CA ALA A 319 -6.13 17.63 -4.10
C ALA A 319 -6.93 16.52 -4.79
N ASP A 320 -6.73 16.31 -6.11
CA ASP A 320 -7.45 15.29 -6.88
C ASP A 320 -6.82 13.89 -6.75
N TYR A 321 -5.52 13.81 -6.41
CA TYR A 321 -4.81 12.55 -6.19
C TYR A 321 -4.94 12.09 -4.73
N GLU A 322 -6.18 11.95 -4.26
CA GLU A 322 -6.55 11.56 -2.89
C GLU A 322 -5.96 10.21 -2.46
N ILE A 323 -5.07 10.25 -1.47
CA ILE A 323 -4.44 9.09 -0.79
C ILE A 323 -5.49 8.08 -0.32
N VAL A 324 -5.21 6.79 -0.52
CA VAL A 324 -5.84 5.67 0.18
C VAL A 324 -4.80 5.20 1.17
#